data_AF-A0A0R2GT85-F1
#
_entry.id   AF-A0A0R2GT85-F1
#
_cell.length_a   1.000
_cell.length_b   1.000
_cell.length_c   1.000
_cell.angle_alpha   90.00
_cell.angle_beta   90.00
_cell.angle_gamma   90.00
#
_symmetry.space_group_name_H-M   'P 1'
#
loop_
_entity.id
_entity.type
_entity.pdbx_description
1 polymer ?
#
loop_
_entity_poly.entity_id
_entity_poly.type
_entity_poly.pdbx_seq_one_letter_code
_entity_poly.pdbx_strand_id
1 'polypeptide(L)'
;MPKQGQFARVARASHHRTLKGRVHRQQRTIADGQGPDFLVARFALTAKRHLPQELQESAQRCLQELAQPLLATGDGQAALTALLQTAQGRVPWQFWAQVSLAWPVLAAFLRREVPAVPLKQRVGLAKLPSAAEVDQLIAAQLSRQAAALTLLQAQQTEQTEALARQLQQQFWRAEHLNWSAVQALLGPFPFVAAPAADAGTAAWLRQVAAFDPVAFSSHK
;
A
#
# COMPACT_ATOMS: atom_id res chain seq x y z
N MET A 1 -22.15 70.85 36.86
CA MET A 1 -20.82 70.23 37.07
C MET A 1 -20.76 69.68 38.48
N PRO A 2 -19.86 68.73 38.81
CA PRO A 2 -19.08 67.81 37.98
C PRO A 2 -19.66 66.36 38.16
N LYS A 3 -19.03 65.20 37.90
CA LYS A 3 -17.74 64.77 37.32
C LYS A 3 -18.00 63.70 36.23
N GLN A 4 -17.01 63.42 35.39
CA GLN A 4 -16.93 62.17 34.61
C GLN A 4 -16.37 61.03 35.48
N GLY A 5 -16.73 59.78 35.19
CA GLY A 5 -16.29 58.60 35.97
C GLY A 5 -16.33 57.30 35.19
N GLN A 6 -15.31 57.10 34.36
CA GLN A 6 -14.55 55.86 34.11
C GLN A 6 -15.24 54.53 33.67
N PHE A 7 -14.62 53.93 32.67
CA PHE A 7 -14.96 52.66 32.03
C PHE A 7 -14.89 51.45 32.97
N ALA A 8 -15.95 50.64 32.99
CA ALA A 8 -15.89 49.24 33.44
C ALA A 8 -15.85 48.30 32.22
N ARG A 9 -14.69 48.21 31.56
CA ARG A 9 -14.46 47.26 30.45
C ARG A 9 -14.36 45.85 31.03
N VAL A 10 -15.48 45.12 31.07
CA VAL A 10 -15.52 43.73 31.61
C VAL A 10 -14.75 42.80 30.68
N ALA A 11 -13.44 42.69 30.92
CA ALA A 11 -12.62 41.64 30.37
C ALA A 11 -13.02 40.31 31.02
N ARG A 12 -13.94 39.58 30.38
CA ARG A 12 -14.13 38.15 30.67
C ARG A 12 -12.83 37.43 30.28
N ALA A 13 -11.94 37.25 31.25
CA ALA A 13 -10.82 36.34 31.13
C ALA A 13 -11.37 34.93 30.95
N SER A 14 -11.48 34.47 29.71
CA SER A 14 -11.74 33.07 29.41
C SER A 14 -10.54 32.26 29.85
N HIS A 15 -10.56 31.81 31.10
CA HIS A 15 -9.68 30.75 31.59
C HIS A 15 -10.05 29.44 30.91
N HIS A 16 -9.74 29.33 29.61
CA HIS A 16 -9.36 28.07 29.01
C HIS A 16 -8.12 27.60 29.78
N ARG A 17 -8.36 26.84 30.86
CA ARG A 17 -7.32 26.06 31.53
C ARG A 17 -6.73 25.15 30.46
N THR A 18 -5.61 25.58 29.89
CA THR A 18 -4.74 24.71 29.11
C THR A 18 -4.29 23.62 30.06
N LEU A 19 -4.97 22.48 30.00
CA LEU A 19 -4.53 21.20 30.53
C LEU A 19 -3.33 20.71 29.69
N LYS A 20 -2.27 21.52 29.66
CA LYS A 20 -0.90 21.12 29.28
C LYS A 20 -0.27 20.31 30.42
N GLY A 21 -1.06 19.43 31.03
CA GLY A 21 -0.47 18.23 31.63
C GLY A 21 0.18 17.47 30.49
N ARG A 22 1.47 17.21 30.58
CA ARG A 22 2.08 16.14 29.77
C ARG A 22 1.36 14.88 30.19
N VAL A 23 0.37 14.45 29.40
CA VAL A 23 -0.20 13.12 29.52
C VAL A 23 0.97 12.19 29.25
N HIS A 24 1.56 11.64 30.32
CA HIS A 24 2.36 10.44 30.23
C HIS A 24 1.40 9.36 29.75
N ARG A 25 1.23 9.27 28.43
CA ARG A 25 0.85 8.04 27.75
C ARG A 25 1.91 7.04 28.17
N GLN A 26 1.59 6.27 29.21
CA GLN A 26 2.21 4.98 29.41
C GLN A 26 2.23 4.33 28.03
N GLN A 27 3.42 4.05 27.49
CA GLN A 27 3.54 3.29 26.26
C GLN A 27 3.07 1.88 26.62
N ARG A 28 1.75 1.66 26.55
CA ARG A 28 1.13 0.37 26.73
C ARG A 28 1.59 -0.49 25.58
N THR A 29 2.60 -1.28 25.86
CA THR A 29 3.14 -2.25 24.93
C THR A 29 2.03 -3.22 24.53
N ILE A 30 1.79 -3.38 23.23
CA ILE A 30 0.85 -4.38 22.70
C ILE A 30 1.50 -5.76 22.72
N ALA A 31 0.69 -6.82 22.66
CA ALA A 31 1.22 -8.18 22.60
C ALA A 31 1.97 -8.41 21.29
N ASP A 32 2.94 -9.32 21.30
CA ASP A 32 3.92 -9.47 20.21
C ASP A 32 3.34 -9.98 18.87
N GLY A 33 2.05 -10.35 18.84
CA GLY A 33 1.28 -10.65 17.62
C GLY A 33 0.26 -9.59 17.18
N GLN A 34 0.07 -8.50 17.95
CA GLN A 34 -0.95 -7.45 17.67
C GLN A 34 -0.42 -6.31 16.78
N GLY A 35 0.86 -6.33 16.44
CA GLY A 35 1.50 -5.32 15.59
C GLY A 35 0.84 -5.12 14.21
N PRO A 36 0.51 -6.19 13.46
CA PRO A 36 -0.18 -6.08 12.17
C PRO A 36 -1.56 -5.42 12.29
N ASP A 37 -2.39 -5.89 13.22
CA ASP A 37 -3.73 -5.33 13.46
C ASP A 37 -3.66 -3.85 13.85
N PHE A 38 -2.67 -3.49 14.68
CA PHE A 38 -2.41 -2.09 15.03
C PHE A 38 -2.11 -1.25 13.79
N LEU A 39 -1.22 -1.70 12.90
CA LEU A 39 -0.91 -0.98 11.66
C LEU A 39 -2.14 -0.86 10.75
N VAL A 40 -2.90 -1.94 10.54
CA VAL A 40 -4.10 -1.94 9.69
C VAL A 40 -5.17 -0.98 10.24
N ALA A 41 -5.44 -1.02 11.55
CA ALA A 41 -6.36 -0.09 12.21
C ALA A 41 -5.88 1.37 12.13
N ARG A 42 -4.59 1.62 12.33
CA ARG A 42 -3.99 2.96 12.19
C ARG A 42 -4.06 3.48 10.75
N PHE A 43 -3.91 2.62 9.76
CA PHE A 43 -4.05 2.98 8.34
C PHE A 43 -5.49 3.40 8.02
N ALA A 44 -6.47 2.58 8.40
CA ALA A 44 -7.89 2.87 8.22
C ALA A 44 -8.30 4.21 8.84
N LEU A 45 -7.79 4.52 10.04
CA LEU A 45 -8.11 5.76 10.77
C LEU A 45 -7.37 7.01 10.28
N THR A 46 -6.24 6.89 9.57
CA THR A 46 -5.38 8.06 9.28
C THR A 46 -5.01 8.26 7.81
N ALA A 47 -4.69 7.19 7.08
CA ALA A 47 -4.12 7.25 5.74
C ALA A 47 -5.11 6.81 4.65
N LYS A 48 -5.98 5.82 4.92
CA LYS A 48 -6.95 5.27 3.94
C LYS A 48 -7.80 6.36 3.27
N ARG A 49 -8.26 7.36 4.03
CA ARG A 49 -9.05 8.51 3.55
C ARG A 49 -8.34 9.42 2.52
N HIS A 50 -7.01 9.32 2.40
CA HIS A 50 -6.22 10.10 1.45
C HIS A 50 -6.02 9.36 0.11
N LEU A 51 -6.62 8.18 -0.04
CA LEU A 51 -6.68 7.44 -1.30
C LEU A 51 -8.09 7.55 -1.93
N PRO A 52 -8.18 7.62 -3.27
CA PRO A 52 -9.41 7.35 -4.02
C PRO A 52 -10.02 6.00 -3.63
N GLN A 53 -11.36 5.91 -3.66
CA GLN A 53 -12.12 4.77 -3.14
C GLN A 53 -11.72 3.44 -3.83
N GLU A 54 -11.38 3.51 -5.11
CA GLU A 54 -10.94 2.40 -5.96
C GLU A 54 -9.63 1.77 -5.47
N LEU A 55 -8.74 2.57 -4.86
CA LEU A 55 -7.43 2.13 -4.39
C LEU A 55 -7.43 1.69 -2.92
N GLN A 56 -8.43 2.13 -2.16
CA GLN A 56 -8.46 2.01 -0.70
C GLN A 56 -8.40 0.57 -0.17
N GLU A 57 -9.14 -0.34 -0.79
CA GLU A 57 -9.21 -1.74 -0.34
C GLU A 57 -7.94 -2.52 -0.73
N SER A 58 -7.42 -2.31 -1.95
CA SER A 58 -6.18 -2.93 -2.40
C SER A 58 -4.97 -2.43 -1.63
N ALA A 59 -4.92 -1.15 -1.26
CA ALA A 59 -3.91 -0.61 -0.35
C ALA A 59 -4.00 -1.21 1.06
N GLN A 60 -5.21 -1.42 1.59
CA GLN A 60 -5.41 -2.05 2.89
C GLN A 60 -5.00 -3.54 2.86
N ARG A 61 -5.37 -4.29 1.82
CA ARG A 61 -4.98 -5.70 1.67
C ARG A 61 -3.48 -5.89 1.44
N CYS A 62 -2.85 -5.01 0.66
CA CYS A 62 -1.40 -4.95 0.57
C CYS A 62 -0.76 -4.71 1.95
N LEU A 63 -1.27 -3.76 2.75
CA LEU A 63 -0.78 -3.54 4.10
C LEU A 63 -0.99 -4.75 5.03
N GLN A 64 -2.13 -5.43 4.96
CA GLN A 64 -2.41 -6.62 5.78
C GLN A 64 -1.34 -7.71 5.56
N GLU A 65 -0.99 -8.00 4.31
CA GLU A 65 0.04 -8.98 3.96
C GLU A 65 1.47 -8.48 4.27
N LEU A 66 1.75 -7.19 4.10
CA LEU A 66 3.07 -6.62 4.39
C LEU A 66 3.36 -6.47 5.88
N ALA A 67 2.36 -6.24 6.73
CA ALA A 67 2.58 -5.76 8.09
C ALA A 67 3.32 -6.77 8.98
N GLN A 68 3.01 -8.06 8.90
CA GLN A 68 3.70 -9.10 9.67
C GLN A 68 5.18 -9.28 9.26
N PRO A 69 5.55 -9.52 7.98
CA PRO A 69 6.96 -9.64 7.60
C PRO A 69 7.73 -8.33 7.82
N LEU A 70 7.10 -7.17 7.61
CA LEU A 70 7.72 -5.86 7.86
C LEU A 70 8.04 -5.63 9.34
N LEU A 71 7.16 -6.03 10.26
CA LEU A 71 7.43 -5.94 11.70
C LEU A 71 8.40 -7.02 12.19
N ALA A 72 8.57 -8.13 11.48
CA ALA A 72 9.56 -9.14 11.82
C ALA A 72 10.99 -8.73 11.47
N THR A 73 11.22 -8.01 10.37
CA THR A 73 12.57 -7.73 9.84
C THR A 73 12.94 -6.25 9.72
N GLY A 74 11.96 -5.34 9.63
CA GLY A 74 12.19 -3.94 9.28
C GLY A 74 12.52 -3.68 7.80
N ASP A 75 12.55 -4.72 6.95
CA ASP A 75 12.82 -4.60 5.51
C ASP A 75 11.54 -4.71 4.68
N GLY A 76 11.04 -3.54 4.25
CA GLY A 76 9.87 -3.42 3.38
C GLY A 76 10.12 -3.78 1.92
N GLN A 77 11.37 -3.81 1.46
CA GLN A 77 11.66 -4.30 0.11
C GLN A 77 11.61 -5.83 0.07
N ALA A 78 12.20 -6.49 1.07
CA ALA A 78 12.11 -7.94 1.19
C ALA A 78 10.66 -8.40 1.38
N ALA A 79 9.90 -7.74 2.27
CA ALA A 79 8.48 -8.02 2.47
C ALA A 79 7.64 -7.87 1.19
N LEU A 80 7.84 -6.79 0.42
CA LEU A 80 7.13 -6.57 -0.84
C LEU A 80 7.53 -7.58 -1.93
N THR A 81 8.82 -7.94 -2.00
CA THR A 81 9.31 -8.94 -2.96
C THR A 81 8.70 -10.32 -2.67
N ALA A 82 8.63 -10.72 -1.40
CA ALA A 82 7.97 -11.96 -0.98
C ALA A 82 6.47 -11.94 -1.30
N LEU A 83 5.77 -10.83 -1.02
CA LEU A 83 4.35 -10.67 -1.35
C LEU A 83 4.07 -10.77 -2.85
N LEU A 84 4.89 -10.14 -3.70
CA LEU A 84 4.78 -10.24 -5.16
C LEU A 84 4.87 -11.69 -5.67
N GLN A 85 5.70 -12.51 -5.01
CA GLN A 85 5.84 -13.94 -5.33
C GLN A 85 4.64 -14.76 -4.81
N THR A 86 4.23 -14.59 -3.55
CA THR A 86 3.18 -15.43 -2.94
C THR A 86 1.76 -15.09 -3.41
N ALA A 87 1.52 -13.86 -3.85
CA ALA A 87 0.24 -13.43 -4.42
C ALA A 87 0.10 -13.70 -5.93
N GLN A 88 1.13 -14.24 -6.60
CA GLN A 88 1.05 -14.60 -8.02
C GLN A 88 -0.10 -15.59 -8.26
N GLY A 89 -0.98 -15.26 -9.21
CA GLY A 89 -2.19 -16.05 -9.51
C GLY A 89 -3.32 -15.98 -8.47
N ARG A 90 -3.12 -15.32 -7.31
CA ARG A 90 -4.17 -15.11 -6.29
C ARG A 90 -4.95 -13.82 -6.47
N VAL A 91 -4.37 -12.85 -7.19
CA VAL A 91 -4.96 -11.55 -7.49
C VAL A 91 -4.88 -11.25 -9.00
N PRO A 92 -5.83 -10.48 -9.56
CA PRO A 92 -5.72 -9.94 -10.91
C PRO A 92 -4.52 -8.97 -11.01
N TRP A 93 -3.89 -8.85 -12.19
CA TRP A 93 -2.70 -8.01 -12.37
C TRP A 93 -2.98 -6.52 -12.07
N GLN A 94 -4.22 -6.08 -12.27
CA GLN A 94 -4.75 -4.77 -11.92
C GLN A 94 -4.56 -4.41 -10.44
N PHE A 95 -4.48 -5.40 -9.54
CA PHE A 95 -4.18 -5.18 -8.12
C PHE A 95 -2.84 -4.45 -7.95
N TRP A 96 -1.82 -4.85 -8.71
CA TRP A 96 -0.50 -4.23 -8.64
C TRP A 96 -0.49 -2.80 -9.17
N ALA A 97 -1.35 -2.49 -10.16
CA ALA A 97 -1.55 -1.12 -10.59
C ALA A 97 -2.15 -0.25 -9.49
N GLN A 98 -3.15 -0.76 -8.76
CA GLN A 98 -3.72 -0.05 -7.63
C GLN A 98 -2.74 0.11 -6.46
N VAL A 99 -1.89 -0.89 -6.20
CA VAL A 99 -0.82 -0.83 -5.19
C VAL A 99 0.25 0.20 -5.57
N SER A 100 0.72 0.21 -6.81
CA SER A 100 1.65 1.21 -7.37
C SER A 100 1.11 2.63 -7.14
N LEU A 101 -0.13 2.89 -7.60
CA LEU A 101 -0.81 4.18 -7.45
C LEU A 101 -1.04 4.60 -5.99
N ALA A 102 -1.23 3.64 -5.08
CA ALA A 102 -1.39 3.90 -3.65
C ALA A 102 -0.05 4.00 -2.89
N TRP A 103 1.06 3.56 -3.48
CA TRP A 103 2.34 3.40 -2.79
C TRP A 103 2.88 4.68 -2.15
N PRO A 104 2.79 5.89 -2.74
CA PRO A 104 3.26 7.11 -2.08
C PRO A 104 2.61 7.37 -0.71
N VAL A 105 1.30 7.08 -0.59
CA VAL A 105 0.55 7.22 0.68
C VAL A 105 0.90 6.10 1.65
N LEU A 106 0.97 4.86 1.18
CA LEU A 106 1.40 3.71 1.99
C LEU A 106 2.82 3.91 2.54
N ALA A 107 3.75 4.36 1.72
CA ALA A 107 5.14 4.54 2.12
C ALA A 107 5.32 5.68 3.13
N ALA A 108 4.59 6.79 2.97
CA ALA A 108 4.55 7.87 3.96
C ALA A 108 3.93 7.40 5.30
N PHE A 109 2.88 6.56 5.24
CA PHE A 109 2.27 5.94 6.40
C PHE A 109 3.26 4.99 7.12
N LEU A 110 3.88 4.05 6.40
CA LEU A 110 4.80 3.06 6.96
C LEU A 110 6.01 3.71 7.63
N ARG A 111 6.65 4.70 6.98
CA ARG A 111 7.78 5.47 7.57
C ARG A 111 7.43 6.14 8.89
N ARG A 112 6.17 6.58 9.05
CA ARG A 112 5.71 7.27 10.27
C ARG A 112 5.28 6.29 11.37
N GLU A 113 4.55 5.23 11.02
CA GLU A 113 3.82 4.42 11.99
C GLU A 113 4.58 3.15 12.39
N VAL A 114 5.41 2.55 11.52
CA VAL A 114 6.20 1.34 11.86
C VAL A 114 7.15 1.58 13.06
N PRO A 115 7.96 2.65 13.10
CA PRO A 115 8.82 2.94 14.27
C PRO A 115 8.02 3.38 15.51
N ALA A 116 6.73 3.68 15.35
CA ALA A 116 5.84 4.17 16.40
C ALA A 116 4.90 3.08 16.95
N VAL A 117 4.93 1.84 16.41
CA VAL A 117 4.18 0.71 16.97
C VAL A 117 4.70 0.43 18.38
N PRO A 118 3.84 0.35 19.42
CA PRO A 118 4.26 0.16 20.80
C PRO A 118 4.59 -1.32 21.07
N LEU A 119 5.64 -1.86 20.45
CA LEU A 119 6.15 -3.22 20.66
C LEU A 119 7.18 -3.28 21.81
N LYS A 120 7.39 -4.47 22.39
CA LYS A 120 8.43 -4.69 23.44
C LYS A 120 9.82 -4.35 22.91
N GLN A 121 10.10 -4.80 21.70
CA GLN A 121 11.28 -4.43 20.92
C GLN A 121 10.81 -3.54 19.77
N ARG A 122 11.37 -2.34 19.65
CA ARG A 122 11.01 -1.41 18.57
C ARG A 122 11.61 -1.87 17.26
N VAL A 123 10.79 -1.88 16.21
CA VAL A 123 11.22 -2.21 14.85
C VAL A 123 11.66 -0.92 14.15
N GLY A 124 12.92 -0.88 13.74
CA GLY A 124 13.41 0.16 12.82
C GLY A 124 13.00 -0.18 11.39
N LEU A 125 12.55 0.81 10.63
CA LEU A 125 12.31 0.64 9.19
C LEU A 125 13.65 0.83 8.46
N ALA A 126 14.36 -0.27 8.24
CA ALA A 126 15.72 -0.27 7.68
C ALA A 126 15.73 0.07 6.18
N LYS A 127 14.79 -0.50 5.42
CA LYS A 127 14.63 -0.23 3.99
C LYS A 127 13.14 -0.20 3.62
N LEU A 128 12.77 0.74 2.77
CA LEU A 128 11.44 0.81 2.16
C LEU A 128 11.58 1.37 0.74
N PRO A 129 11.13 0.65 -0.31
CA PRO A 129 11.32 1.08 -1.69
C PRO A 129 10.60 2.39 -2.00
N SER A 130 11.21 3.20 -2.85
CA SER A 130 10.58 4.31 -3.56
C SER A 130 9.48 3.84 -4.51
N ALA A 131 8.68 4.77 -5.04
CA ALA A 131 7.65 4.41 -6.04
C ALA A 131 8.27 3.76 -7.29
N ALA A 132 9.37 4.32 -7.81
CA ALA A 132 10.09 3.74 -8.95
C ALA A 132 10.62 2.33 -8.67
N GLU A 133 11.18 2.07 -7.48
CA GLU A 133 11.62 0.71 -7.10
C GLU A 133 10.44 -0.27 -6.97
N VAL A 134 9.27 0.17 -6.48
CA VAL A 134 8.04 -0.64 -6.46
C VAL A 134 7.56 -0.96 -7.86
N ASP A 135 7.52 0.04 -8.74
CA ASP A 135 7.09 -0.16 -10.13
C ASP A 135 8.07 -1.09 -10.89
N GLN A 136 9.37 -1.03 -10.60
CA GLN A 136 10.36 -1.98 -11.14
C GLN A 136 10.15 -3.42 -10.63
N LEU A 137 9.86 -3.60 -9.34
CA LEU A 137 9.57 -4.91 -8.75
C LEU A 137 8.28 -5.51 -9.33
N ILE A 138 7.25 -4.69 -9.49
CA ILE A 138 5.98 -5.04 -10.14
C ILE A 138 6.23 -5.40 -11.61
N ALA A 139 6.95 -4.56 -12.36
CA ALA A 139 7.27 -4.80 -13.76
C ALA A 139 7.97 -6.16 -13.95
N ALA A 140 9.01 -6.44 -13.17
CA ALA A 140 9.74 -7.71 -13.21
C ALA A 140 8.83 -8.93 -12.93
N GLN A 141 7.91 -8.81 -11.98
CA GLN A 141 6.97 -9.90 -11.64
C GLN A 141 5.91 -10.10 -12.72
N LEU A 142 5.34 -9.02 -13.25
CA LEU A 142 4.36 -9.08 -14.35
C LEU A 142 5.01 -9.61 -15.63
N SER A 143 6.27 -9.28 -15.92
CA SER A 143 6.99 -9.80 -17.08
C SER A 143 7.25 -11.30 -16.98
N ARG A 144 7.61 -11.81 -15.79
CA ARG A 144 7.67 -13.27 -15.54
C ARG A 144 6.31 -13.95 -15.71
N GLN A 145 5.24 -13.33 -15.21
CA GLN A 145 3.88 -13.85 -15.39
C GLN A 145 3.49 -13.90 -16.87
N ALA A 146 3.74 -12.82 -17.62
CA ALA A 146 3.45 -12.76 -19.05
C ALA A 146 4.27 -13.79 -19.84
N ALA A 147 5.57 -13.92 -19.57
CA ALA A 147 6.42 -14.92 -20.21
C ALA A 147 5.93 -16.36 -19.95
N ALA A 148 5.58 -16.68 -18.70
CA ALA A 148 5.05 -17.99 -18.32
C ALA A 148 3.70 -18.31 -19.01
N LEU A 149 2.84 -17.30 -19.19
CA LEU A 149 1.57 -17.46 -19.94
C LEU A 149 1.81 -17.63 -21.44
N THR A 150 2.69 -16.82 -22.04
CA THR A 150 3.05 -16.90 -23.46
C THR A 150 3.66 -18.25 -23.84
N LEU A 151 4.50 -18.82 -22.97
CA LEU A 151 5.12 -20.13 -23.18
C LEU A 151 4.27 -21.30 -22.66
N LEU A 152 2.98 -21.09 -22.35
CA LEU A 152 2.04 -22.11 -21.86
C LEU A 152 2.58 -22.93 -20.68
N GLN A 153 3.30 -22.28 -19.76
CA GLN A 153 3.99 -22.91 -18.62
C GLN A 153 4.98 -24.03 -18.99
N ALA A 154 5.56 -23.99 -20.21
CA ALA A 154 6.64 -24.90 -20.58
C ALA A 154 7.76 -24.89 -19.52
N GLN A 155 8.25 -26.07 -19.13
CA GLN A 155 9.26 -26.27 -18.08
C GLN A 155 10.67 -25.74 -18.44
N GLN A 156 10.78 -24.91 -19.48
CA GLN A 156 12.02 -24.34 -19.98
C GLN A 156 12.31 -23.01 -19.25
N THR A 157 12.72 -23.11 -17.99
CA THR A 157 12.97 -21.97 -17.08
C THR A 157 13.86 -20.89 -17.70
N GLU A 158 14.91 -21.28 -18.43
CA GLU A 158 15.83 -20.34 -19.09
C GLU A 158 15.15 -19.50 -20.19
N GLN A 159 14.27 -20.11 -20.98
CA GLN A 159 13.51 -19.41 -22.03
C GLN A 159 12.48 -18.47 -21.41
N THR A 160 11.83 -18.90 -20.32
CA THR A 160 10.89 -18.06 -19.56
C THR A 160 11.60 -16.84 -18.98
N GLU A 161 12.79 -16.99 -18.39
CA GLU A 161 13.57 -15.86 -17.87
C GLU A 161 14.13 -14.96 -18.98
N ALA A 162 14.55 -15.52 -20.12
CA ALA A 162 14.99 -14.74 -21.28
C ALA A 162 13.85 -13.88 -21.85
N LEU A 163 12.67 -14.45 -22.02
CA LEU A 163 11.47 -13.74 -22.46
C LEU A 163 11.02 -12.71 -21.41
N ALA A 164 11.05 -13.05 -20.12
CA ALA A 164 10.70 -12.13 -19.04
C ALA A 164 11.59 -10.86 -19.05
N ARG A 165 12.89 -10.99 -19.32
CA ARG A 165 13.79 -9.82 -19.47
C ARG A 165 13.43 -8.95 -20.67
N GLN A 166 13.06 -9.55 -21.80
CA GLN A 166 12.60 -8.80 -22.99
C GLN A 166 11.27 -8.08 -22.71
N LEU A 167 10.32 -8.75 -22.08
CA LEU A 167 9.04 -8.15 -21.68
C LEU A 167 9.22 -7.04 -20.63
N GLN A 168 10.20 -7.16 -19.73
CA GLN A 168 10.50 -6.11 -18.75
C GLN A 168 10.96 -4.81 -19.43
N GLN A 169 11.71 -4.89 -20.53
CA GLN A 169 12.10 -3.72 -21.35
C GLN A 169 10.91 -3.11 -22.11
N GLN A 170 9.82 -3.85 -22.31
CA GLN A 170 8.58 -3.34 -22.91
C GLN A 170 7.64 -2.72 -21.86
N PHE A 171 7.59 -3.32 -20.67
CA PHE A 171 6.83 -2.82 -19.52
C PHE A 171 7.48 -1.62 -18.86
N TRP A 172 8.81 -1.49 -18.88
CA TRP A 172 9.53 -0.34 -18.34
C TRP A 172 9.92 0.64 -19.47
N ARG A 173 9.28 1.81 -19.53
CA ARG A 173 9.58 2.85 -20.54
C ARG A 173 9.56 4.23 -19.91
N ALA A 174 10.51 5.08 -20.31
CA ALA A 174 10.66 6.45 -19.81
C ALA A 174 10.60 6.53 -18.26
N GLU A 175 11.33 5.63 -17.59
CA GLU A 175 11.40 5.50 -16.12
C GLU A 175 10.06 5.18 -15.40
N HIS A 176 9.06 4.71 -16.15
CA HIS A 176 7.74 4.37 -15.63
C HIS A 176 7.24 3.00 -16.12
N LEU A 177 6.30 2.42 -15.36
CA LEU A 177 5.61 1.19 -15.74
C LEU A 177 4.49 1.50 -16.74
N ASN A 178 4.66 1.00 -17.97
CA ASN A 178 3.75 1.16 -19.09
C ASN A 178 2.55 0.21 -18.97
N TRP A 179 1.50 0.65 -18.27
CA TRP A 179 0.26 -0.10 -18.08
C TRP A 179 -0.44 -0.50 -19.38
N SER A 180 -0.29 0.25 -20.47
CA SER A 180 -0.87 -0.13 -21.77
C SER A 180 -0.22 -1.38 -22.37
N ALA A 181 1.11 -1.55 -22.21
CA ALA A 181 1.81 -2.76 -22.63
C ALA A 181 1.45 -3.95 -21.73
N VAL A 182 1.32 -3.72 -20.41
CA VAL A 182 0.85 -4.73 -19.45
C VAL A 182 -0.55 -5.22 -19.83
N GLN A 183 -1.48 -4.30 -20.09
CA GLN A 183 -2.85 -4.62 -20.48
C GLN A 183 -2.91 -5.37 -21.83
N ALA A 184 -2.09 -4.98 -22.81
CA ALA A 184 -2.04 -5.67 -24.11
C ALA A 184 -1.58 -7.14 -24.00
N LEU A 185 -0.65 -7.44 -23.08
CA LEU A 185 -0.09 -8.79 -22.92
C LEU A 185 -0.80 -9.66 -21.88
N LEU A 186 -1.31 -9.09 -20.78
CA LEU A 186 -2.02 -9.83 -19.72
C LEU A 186 -3.54 -9.74 -19.81
N GLY A 187 -4.10 -8.73 -20.48
CA GLY A 187 -5.54 -8.54 -20.66
C GLY A 187 -6.28 -9.72 -21.32
N PRO A 188 -5.72 -10.42 -22.32
CA PRO A 188 -6.34 -11.60 -22.92
C PRO A 188 -6.49 -12.81 -21.96
N PHE A 189 -5.82 -12.80 -20.81
CA PHE A 189 -5.86 -13.88 -19.83
C PHE A 189 -6.75 -13.48 -18.63
N PRO A 190 -8.04 -13.88 -18.60
CA PRO A 190 -8.95 -13.47 -17.54
C PRO A 190 -8.52 -14.06 -16.19
N PHE A 191 -8.57 -13.23 -15.13
CA PHE A 191 -8.36 -13.69 -13.77
C PHE A 191 -9.54 -14.54 -13.29
N VAL A 192 -9.25 -15.75 -12.79
CA VAL A 192 -10.24 -16.65 -12.18
C VAL A 192 -9.95 -16.72 -10.68
N ALA A 193 -10.89 -16.22 -9.87
CA ALA A 193 -10.78 -16.31 -8.42
C ALA A 193 -10.87 -17.77 -7.94
N ALA A 194 -10.10 -18.13 -6.91
CA ALA A 194 -10.19 -19.46 -6.30
C ALA A 194 -11.59 -19.69 -5.70
N PRO A 195 -12.20 -20.88 -5.87
CA PRO A 195 -13.59 -21.15 -5.47
C PRO A 195 -13.83 -21.11 -3.95
N ALA A 196 -12.77 -21.11 -3.14
CA ALA A 196 -12.83 -21.02 -1.68
C ALA A 196 -12.84 -19.58 -1.13
N ALA A 197 -12.87 -18.56 -1.99
CA ALA A 197 -12.94 -17.17 -1.54
C ALA A 197 -14.32 -16.82 -0.94
N ASP A 198 -14.34 -16.05 0.15
CA ASP A 198 -15.58 -15.52 0.71
C ASP A 198 -16.26 -14.54 -0.26
N ALA A 199 -17.57 -14.32 -0.09
CA ALA A 199 -18.36 -13.48 -0.99
C ALA A 199 -17.86 -12.01 -1.09
N GLY A 200 -17.28 -11.47 0.00
CA GLY A 200 -16.70 -10.13 0.02
C GLY A 200 -15.39 -10.06 -0.77
N THR A 201 -14.47 -11.00 -0.53
CA THR A 201 -13.23 -11.11 -1.30
C THR A 201 -13.51 -11.40 -2.78
N ALA A 202 -14.47 -12.26 -3.12
CA ALA A 202 -14.86 -12.52 -4.50
C ALA A 202 -15.53 -11.30 -5.19
N ALA A 203 -16.25 -10.46 -4.44
CA ALA A 203 -16.77 -9.19 -4.97
C ALA A 203 -15.63 -8.18 -5.22
N TRP A 204 -14.72 -8.00 -4.26
CA TRP A 204 -13.56 -7.12 -4.40
C TRP A 204 -12.64 -7.56 -5.56
N LEU A 205 -12.30 -8.85 -5.67
CA LEU A 205 -11.46 -9.35 -6.76
C LEU A 205 -12.05 -9.06 -8.15
N ARG A 206 -13.38 -9.12 -8.30
CA ARG A 206 -14.08 -8.71 -9.54
C ARG A 206 -13.99 -7.22 -9.81
N GLN A 207 -14.12 -6.38 -8.78
CA GLN A 207 -13.95 -4.93 -8.91
C GLN A 207 -12.52 -4.56 -9.33
N VAL A 208 -11.51 -5.21 -8.74
CA VAL A 208 -10.09 -4.99 -9.13
C VAL A 208 -9.83 -5.51 -10.54
N ALA A 209 -10.36 -6.67 -10.94
CA ALA A 209 -10.22 -7.18 -12.30
C ALA A 209 -10.86 -6.27 -13.37
N ALA A 210 -11.85 -5.45 -12.99
CA ALA A 210 -12.50 -4.47 -13.86
C ALA A 210 -11.81 -3.08 -13.88
N PHE A 211 -10.74 -2.87 -13.10
CA PHE A 211 -10.04 -1.60 -13.02
C PHE A 211 -9.18 -1.33 -14.27
N ASP A 212 -9.36 -0.17 -14.91
CA ASP A 212 -8.51 0.29 -16.00
C ASP A 212 -7.46 1.29 -15.49
N PRO A 213 -6.17 0.88 -15.36
CA PRO A 213 -5.10 1.78 -14.92
C PRO A 213 -4.70 2.83 -15.96
N VAL A 214 -4.93 2.59 -17.26
CA VAL A 214 -4.58 3.53 -18.35
C VAL A 214 -5.57 4.69 -18.33
N ALA A 215 -6.87 4.39 -18.24
CA ALA A 215 -7.90 5.42 -18.08
C ALA A 215 -7.70 6.20 -16.76
N PHE A 216 -7.50 5.50 -15.64
CA PHE A 216 -7.34 6.14 -14.33
C PHE A 216 -6.12 7.06 -14.23
N SER A 217 -5.01 6.71 -14.88
CA SER A 217 -3.78 7.52 -14.90
C SER A 217 -3.89 8.75 -15.83
N SER A 218 -4.85 8.76 -16.75
CA SER A 218 -5.07 9.86 -17.70
C SER A 218 -5.95 11.00 -17.15
N HIS A 219 -6.49 10.85 -15.93
CA HIS A 219 -7.41 11.77 -15.28
C HIS A 219 -6.82 12.49 -14.06
N LYS A 220 -5.48 12.58 -13.95
CA LYS A 220 -4.74 13.25 -12.87
C LYS A 220 -3.61 14.12 -13.41
#